data_AF-A0A536XT15-F1
#
_entry.id   AF-A0A536XT15-F1
#
_cell.length_a   1.000
_cell.length_b   1.000
_cell.length_c   1.000
_cell.angle_alpha   90.00
_cell.angle_beta   90.00
_cell.angle_gamma   90.00
#
_symmetry.space_group_name_H-M   'P 1'
#
loop_
_entity.id
_entity.type
_entity.pdbx_description
1 polymer ?
#
loop_
_entity_poly.entity_id
_entity_poly.type
_entity_poly.pdbx_seq_one_letter_code
_entity_poly.pdbx_strand_id
1 'polypeptide(L)'
;MIALLALAALISAFLIASALNLTSAGNSNEREDRSMSALRKAKAALIAYAANEQWQLYKTPGTYFQPGALPCPDQDDDGDADCIGSTSFSMIGRVPFKTLGIDDLRDASGERLWYALSHD
;
A
#
# COMPACT_ATOMS: atom_id res chain seq x y z
N MET A 1 54.89 -8.24 -13.81
CA MET A 1 54.27 -8.19 -12.47
C MET A 1 53.23 -7.08 -12.35
N ILE A 2 53.58 -5.82 -12.67
CA ILE A 2 52.65 -4.67 -12.59
C ILE A 2 51.39 -4.87 -13.46
N ALA A 3 51.54 -5.35 -14.70
CA ALA A 3 50.40 -5.58 -15.60
C ALA A 3 49.41 -6.66 -15.08
N LEU A 4 49.91 -7.70 -14.41
CA LEU A 4 49.06 -8.74 -13.82
C LEU A 4 48.28 -8.21 -12.61
N LEU A 5 48.92 -7.37 -11.79
CA LEU A 5 48.26 -6.72 -10.66
C LEU A 5 47.19 -5.72 -11.11
N ALA A 6 47.47 -4.94 -12.15
CA ALA A 6 46.50 -4.03 -12.75
C ALA A 6 45.29 -4.78 -13.32
N LEU A 7 45.52 -5.90 -14.02
CA LEU A 7 44.45 -6.74 -14.55
C LEU A 7 43.59 -7.35 -13.43
N ALA A 8 44.22 -7.87 -12.37
CA ALA A 8 43.50 -8.42 -11.22
C ALA A 8 42.67 -7.35 -10.49
N ALA A 9 43.16 -6.12 -10.39
CA ALA A 9 42.43 -4.99 -9.82
C ALA A 9 41.20 -4.62 -10.66
N LEU A 10 41.30 -4.61 -11.98
CA LEU A 10 40.17 -4.34 -12.86
C LEU A 10 39.10 -5.43 -12.80
N ILE A 11 39.51 -6.71 -12.77
CA ILE A 11 38.58 -7.84 -12.66
C ILE A 11 37.84 -7.79 -11.33
N SER A 12 38.56 -7.56 -10.21
CA SER A 12 37.92 -7.46 -8.89
C SER A 12 36.96 -6.29 -8.80
N ALA A 13 37.33 -5.11 -9.33
CA ALA A 13 36.42 -3.96 -9.39
C ALA A 13 35.15 -4.26 -10.20
N PHE A 14 35.28 -4.96 -11.34
CA PHE A 14 34.13 -5.36 -12.16
C PHE A 14 33.21 -6.35 -11.44
N LEU A 15 33.77 -7.34 -10.73
CA LEU A 15 33.00 -8.32 -9.97
C LEU A 15 32.26 -7.67 -8.80
N ILE A 16 32.90 -6.75 -8.07
CA ILE A 16 32.29 -6.01 -6.97
C ILE A 16 31.15 -5.13 -7.49
N ALA A 17 31.37 -4.39 -8.58
CA ALA A 17 30.33 -3.56 -9.20
C ALA A 17 29.13 -4.40 -9.68
N SER A 18 29.40 -5.55 -10.30
CA SER A 18 28.35 -6.48 -10.75
C SER A 18 27.54 -7.07 -9.58
N ALA A 19 28.21 -7.44 -8.49
CA ALA A 19 27.55 -7.93 -7.28
C ALA A 19 26.66 -6.85 -6.63
N LEU A 20 27.14 -5.60 -6.53
CA LEU A 20 26.37 -4.48 -5.98
C LEU A 20 25.12 -4.19 -6.83
N ASN A 21 25.24 -4.21 -8.16
CA ASN A 21 24.10 -4.03 -9.06
C ASN A 21 23.04 -5.12 -8.87
N LEU A 22 23.46 -6.39 -8.73
CA LEU A 22 22.54 -7.51 -8.49
C LEU A 22 21.84 -7.40 -7.14
N THR A 23 22.57 -7.06 -6.07
CA THR A 23 21.98 -6.85 -4.75
C THR A 23 21.02 -5.66 -4.72
N SER A 24 21.36 -4.56 -5.40
CA SER A 24 20.46 -3.40 -5.52
C SER A 24 19.16 -3.76 -6.24
N ALA A 25 19.24 -4.52 -7.34
CA ALA A 25 18.07 -5.00 -8.08
C ALA A 25 17.22 -5.98 -7.25
N GLY A 26 17.85 -6.88 -6.48
CA GLY A 26 17.14 -7.77 -5.56
C GLY A 26 16.35 -7.00 -4.49
N ASN A 27 16.99 -5.99 -3.88
CA ASN A 27 16.36 -5.15 -2.87
C ASN A 27 15.21 -4.31 -3.43
N SER A 28 15.32 -3.79 -4.66
CA SER A 28 14.22 -3.05 -5.29
C SER A 28 13.02 -3.96 -5.56
N ASN A 29 13.26 -5.17 -6.08
CA ASN A 29 12.20 -6.13 -6.38
C ASN A 29 11.46 -6.56 -5.12
N GLU A 30 12.18 -6.87 -4.04
CA GLU A 30 11.55 -7.28 -2.77
C GLU A 30 10.69 -6.15 -2.17
N ARG A 31 11.14 -4.90 -2.29
CA ARG A 31 10.36 -3.74 -1.86
C ARG A 31 9.09 -3.59 -2.71
N GLU A 32 9.20 -3.73 -4.02
CA GLU A 32 8.04 -3.67 -4.90
C GLU A 32 7.02 -4.78 -4.59
N ASP A 33 7.49 -6.02 -4.36
CA ASP A 33 6.66 -7.16 -4.00
C ASP A 33 5.90 -6.94 -2.68
N ARG A 34 6.57 -6.37 -1.67
CA ARG A 34 5.92 -6.03 -0.39
C ARG A 34 4.82 -4.99 -0.57
N SER A 35 5.11 -3.89 -1.28
CA SER A 35 4.12 -2.85 -1.57
C SER A 35 2.94 -3.39 -2.37
N MET A 36 3.21 -4.22 -3.38
CA MET A 36 2.18 -4.84 -4.22
C MET A 36 1.31 -5.83 -3.43
N SER A 37 1.90 -6.59 -2.51
CA SER A 37 1.18 -7.49 -1.62
C SER A 37 0.20 -6.72 -0.72
N ALA A 38 0.64 -5.60 -0.14
CA ALA A 38 -0.21 -4.73 0.66
C ALA A 38 -1.37 -4.16 -0.17
N LEU A 39 -1.09 -3.63 -1.36
CA LEU A 39 -2.12 -3.09 -2.27
C LEU A 39 -3.16 -4.14 -2.67
N ARG A 40 -2.74 -5.39 -2.95
CA ARG A 40 -3.65 -6.49 -3.29
C ARG A 40 -4.58 -6.84 -2.15
N LYS A 41 -4.08 -6.88 -0.92
CA LYS A 41 -4.89 -7.14 0.28
C LYS A 41 -5.90 -6.01 0.54
N ALA A 42 -5.46 -4.75 0.45
CA ALA A 42 -6.34 -3.59 0.58
C ALA A 42 -7.46 -3.60 -0.48
N LYS A 43 -7.11 -3.88 -1.75
CA LYS A 43 -8.09 -4.03 -2.83
C LYS A 43 -9.12 -5.12 -2.54
N ALA A 44 -8.67 -6.30 -2.10
CA ALA A 44 -9.57 -7.40 -1.77
C ALA A 44 -10.53 -7.03 -0.63
N ALA A 45 -10.05 -6.31 0.39
CA ALA A 45 -10.86 -5.84 1.50
C ALA A 45 -11.91 -4.81 1.08
N LEU A 46 -11.55 -3.86 0.22
CA LEU A 46 -12.49 -2.88 -0.35
C LEU A 46 -13.59 -3.57 -1.17
N ILE A 47 -13.23 -4.56 -1.99
CA ILE A 47 -14.21 -5.36 -2.75
C ILE A 47 -15.14 -6.13 -1.80
N ALA A 48 -14.58 -6.77 -0.77
CA ALA A 48 -15.37 -7.50 0.23
C ALA A 48 -16.34 -6.58 0.99
N TYR A 49 -15.90 -5.37 1.34
CA TYR A 49 -16.75 -4.35 1.96
C TYR A 49 -17.90 -3.93 1.03
N ALA A 50 -17.59 -3.66 -0.24
CA ALA A 50 -18.59 -3.21 -1.21
C ALA A 50 -19.64 -4.30 -1.52
N ALA A 51 -19.26 -5.58 -1.38
CA ALA A 51 -20.12 -6.74 -1.59
C ALA A 51 -20.97 -7.13 -0.36
N ASN A 52 -20.67 -6.59 0.84
CA ASN A 52 -21.31 -7.02 2.09
C ASN A 52 -22.25 -5.95 2.67
N GLU A 53 -23.53 -6.03 2.30
CA GLU A 53 -24.58 -5.10 2.76
C GLU A 53 -24.82 -5.15 4.28
N GLN A 54 -24.66 -6.32 4.92
CA GLN A 54 -24.90 -6.47 6.37
C GLN A 54 -23.86 -5.74 7.22
N TRP A 55 -22.62 -5.73 6.75
CA TRP A 55 -21.52 -5.08 7.47
C TRP A 55 -21.65 -3.56 7.41
N GLN A 56 -22.17 -3.05 6.30
CA GLN A 56 -22.51 -1.65 6.13
C GLN A 56 -23.62 -1.22 7.11
N LEU A 57 -24.69 -2.00 7.24
CA LEU A 57 -25.81 -1.75 8.17
C LEU A 57 -25.41 -1.66 9.66
N TYR A 58 -24.30 -2.30 10.07
CA TYR A 58 -23.87 -2.34 11.48
C TYR A 58 -23.11 -1.08 11.92
N LYS A 59 -22.35 -0.43 11.02
CA LYS A 59 -21.42 0.65 11.42
C LYS A 59 -22.02 2.07 11.33
N THR A 60 -23.07 2.30 10.54
CA THR A 60 -23.66 3.65 10.38
C THR A 60 -25.20 3.61 10.30
N PRO A 61 -25.93 3.89 11.39
CA PRO A 61 -27.39 4.04 11.35
C PRO A 61 -27.80 5.25 10.50
N GLY A 62 -28.69 5.06 9.52
CA GLY A 62 -29.29 6.16 8.75
C GLY A 62 -28.64 6.49 7.39
N THR A 63 -27.62 5.75 6.97
CA THR A 63 -27.06 5.86 5.60
C THR A 63 -27.75 4.91 4.63
N TYR A 64 -28.13 5.42 3.46
CA TYR A 64 -28.61 4.63 2.34
C TYR A 64 -27.45 3.79 1.80
N PHE A 65 -27.41 2.52 2.18
CA PHE A 65 -26.41 1.59 1.66
C PHE A 65 -26.84 1.10 0.29
N GLN A 66 -26.01 1.42 -0.70
CA GLN A 66 -26.14 0.91 -2.05
C GLN A 66 -25.06 -0.15 -2.29
N PRO A 67 -25.37 -1.23 -3.02
CA PRO A 67 -24.36 -2.16 -3.48
C PRO A 67 -23.20 -1.42 -4.14
N GLY A 68 -21.96 -1.77 -3.78
CA GLY A 68 -20.78 -1.08 -4.30
C GLY A 68 -20.35 0.18 -3.53
N ALA A 69 -21.06 0.56 -2.46
CA ALA A 69 -20.58 1.61 -1.57
C ALA A 69 -19.22 1.23 -0.95
N LEU A 70 -18.29 2.19 -0.95
CA LEU A 70 -16.96 2.06 -0.36
C LEU A 70 -16.86 2.91 0.92
N PRO A 71 -15.99 2.55 1.87
CA PRO A 71 -15.87 3.29 3.11
C PRO A 71 -15.19 4.64 2.85
N CYS A 72 -15.45 5.63 3.71
CA CYS A 72 -14.70 6.88 3.69
C CYS A 72 -13.23 6.60 4.02
N PRO A 73 -12.27 7.39 3.47
CA PRO A 73 -10.89 7.31 3.91
C PRO A 73 -10.71 7.64 5.39
N ASP A 74 -9.64 7.13 5.97
CA ASP A 74 -9.14 7.50 7.30
C ASP A 74 -8.39 8.84 7.19
N GLN A 75 -8.84 9.86 7.93
CA GLN A 75 -8.32 11.23 7.83
C GLN A 75 -7.30 11.56 8.91
N ASP A 76 -7.31 10.85 10.04
CA ASP A 76 -6.45 11.12 11.19
C ASP A 76 -5.43 10.01 11.50
N ASP A 77 -5.37 8.99 10.63
CA ASP A 77 -4.44 7.86 10.66
C ASP A 77 -4.67 6.95 11.88
N ASP A 78 -5.91 6.83 12.35
CA ASP A 78 -6.29 5.94 13.45
C ASP A 78 -6.78 4.56 13.01
N GLY A 79 -7.07 4.38 11.71
CA GLY A 79 -7.57 3.16 11.08
C GLY A 79 -9.08 3.05 10.92
N ASP A 80 -9.86 3.97 11.50
CA ASP A 80 -11.30 4.07 11.32
C ASP A 80 -11.64 4.96 10.11
N ALA A 81 -12.89 4.89 9.63
CA ALA A 81 -13.30 5.61 8.43
C ALA A 81 -13.94 6.94 8.82
N ASP A 82 -13.46 8.05 8.27
CA ASP A 82 -13.90 9.39 8.63
C ASP A 82 -14.79 10.01 7.55
N CYS A 83 -16.10 9.87 7.74
CA CYS A 83 -17.07 10.49 6.85
C CYS A 83 -17.38 11.95 7.26
N ILE A 84 -16.36 12.80 7.36
CA ILE A 84 -16.54 14.21 7.71
C ILE A 84 -16.77 15.03 6.45
N GLY A 85 -18.05 15.20 6.06
CA GLY A 85 -18.52 16.12 5.02
C GLY A 85 -17.94 15.83 3.63
N SER A 86 -18.77 15.55 2.63
CA SER A 86 -18.35 15.24 1.26
C SER A 86 -17.74 16.46 0.53
N THR A 87 -16.54 16.87 0.92
CA THR A 87 -15.71 17.83 0.21
C THR A 87 -14.60 17.07 -0.51
N SER A 88 -14.09 17.57 -1.62
CA SER A 88 -13.03 16.87 -2.37
C SER A 88 -11.79 16.54 -1.54
N PHE A 89 -11.55 17.28 -0.44
CA PHE A 89 -10.44 17.03 0.49
C PHE A 89 -10.68 15.83 1.41
N SER A 90 -11.91 15.54 1.84
CA SER A 90 -12.21 14.40 2.71
C SER A 90 -12.23 13.06 1.96
N MET A 91 -12.05 13.09 0.63
CA MET A 91 -12.04 11.92 -0.22
C MET A 91 -10.65 11.33 -0.46
N ILE A 92 -9.59 11.91 0.12
CA ILE A 92 -8.24 11.37 0.10
C ILE A 92 -7.76 11.21 1.54
N GLY A 93 -7.32 10.02 1.91
CA GLY A 93 -6.84 9.69 3.25
C GLY A 93 -6.08 8.37 3.27
N ARG A 94 -5.97 7.72 4.44
CA ARG A 94 -5.42 6.37 4.57
C ARG A 94 -6.49 5.31 4.34
N VAL A 95 -6.04 4.09 4.07
CA VAL A 95 -6.91 2.92 4.05
C VAL A 95 -7.44 2.67 5.48
N PRO A 96 -8.76 2.69 5.71
CA PRO A 96 -9.33 2.55 7.04
C PRO A 96 -9.37 1.07 7.46
N PHE A 97 -8.22 0.53 7.88
CA PHE A 97 -8.02 -0.91 8.11
C PHE A 97 -8.89 -1.51 9.22
N LYS A 98 -9.15 -0.75 10.31
CA LYS A 98 -10.06 -1.18 11.39
C LYS A 98 -11.50 -1.16 10.95
N THR A 99 -11.87 -0.19 10.10
CA THR A 99 -13.12 -0.28 9.37
C THR A 99 -13.08 -1.57 8.61
N LEU A 100 -12.26 -1.74 7.58
CA LEU A 100 -12.23 -2.92 6.70
C LEU A 100 -12.03 -4.30 7.39
N GLY A 101 -11.70 -4.36 8.67
CA GLY A 101 -11.51 -5.61 9.41
C GLY A 101 -10.27 -6.37 8.96
N ILE A 102 -9.23 -5.63 8.54
CA ILE A 102 -7.95 -6.18 8.10
C ILE A 102 -6.80 -5.66 8.98
N ASP A 103 -5.65 -6.30 8.88
CA ASP A 103 -4.42 -5.85 9.54
C ASP A 103 -3.97 -4.46 9.03
N ASP A 104 -3.12 -3.78 9.81
CA ASP A 104 -2.48 -2.51 9.45
C ASP A 104 -1.46 -2.73 8.30
N LEU A 105 -1.97 -2.68 7.06
CA LEU A 105 -1.19 -2.93 5.84
C LEU A 105 -0.24 -1.77 5.55
N ARG A 106 1.05 -2.10 5.42
CA ARG A 106 2.12 -1.14 5.14
C ARG A 106 2.87 -1.48 3.87
N ASP A 107 3.30 -0.44 3.17
CA ASP A 107 4.16 -0.59 2.00
C ASP A 107 5.61 -0.93 2.40
N ALA A 108 6.51 -1.05 1.43
CA ALA A 108 7.91 -1.35 1.71
C ALA A 108 8.71 -0.23 2.38
N SER A 109 8.16 0.98 2.50
CA SER A 109 8.72 2.06 3.30
C SER A 109 8.21 2.04 4.75
N GLY A 110 7.22 1.19 5.06
CA GLY A 110 6.59 1.14 6.37
C GLY A 110 5.41 2.11 6.51
N GLU A 111 5.02 2.79 5.44
CA GLU A 111 3.91 3.73 5.43
C GLU A 111 2.58 3.01 5.21
N ARG A 112 1.51 3.55 5.81
CA ARG A 112 0.15 3.11 5.53
C ARG A 112 -0.26 3.53 4.14
N LEU A 113 -1.07 2.69 3.51
CA LEU A 113 -1.52 2.92 2.14
C LEU A 113 -2.43 4.14 2.06
N TRP A 114 -2.17 5.00 1.08
CA TRP A 114 -3.08 6.06 0.69
C TRP A 114 -4.29 5.48 -0.06
N TYR A 115 -5.43 6.11 0.16
CA TYR A 115 -6.71 5.74 -0.40
C TYR A 115 -7.45 6.99 -0.85
N ALA A 116 -7.88 6.97 -2.12
CA ALA A 116 -8.70 8.02 -2.71
C ALA A 116 -10.04 7.42 -3.13
N LEU A 117 -11.13 8.02 -2.65
CA LEU A 117 -12.48 7.68 -3.02
C LEU A 117 -12.95 8.65 -4.11
N SER A 118 -13.48 8.13 -5.22
CA SER A 118 -14.08 8.99 -6.24
C SER A 118 -15.53 9.30 -5.87
N HIS A 119 -15.93 10.55 -6.06
CA HIS A 119 -17.33 10.96 -6.13
C HIS A 119 -17.67 11.09 -7.61
N ASP A 120 -18.43 10.14 -8.15
CA ASP A 120 -19.16 10.26 -9.42
C ASP A 120 -20.39 9.36 -9.33
#